data_AF-A0A914G732-F1
#
_entry.id   AF-A0A914G732-F1
#
_cell.length_a   1.000
_cell.length_b   1.000
_cell.length_c   1.000
_cell.angle_alpha   90.00
_cell.angle_beta   90.00
_cell.angle_gamma   90.00
#
_symmetry.space_group_name_H-M   'P 1'
#
loop_
_entity.id
_entity.type
_entity.pdbx_description
1 polymer ?
#
loop_
_entity_poly.entity_id
_entity_poly.type
_entity_poly.pdbx_seq_one_letter_code
_entity_poly.pdbx_strand_id
1 'polypeptide(L)'
;MRALTVVTDVTNIDMVPSIAKANRELHSVGLGAMNLHGYLAKSFIMYESNEALDFANTFFMMMNYYSLEASMEIAKERGKTFVGFEKSAYADGTYFNNYVNRDYIPKTAKVTELFEGIHIPTVEDWLELKAKIKEHGIYHAYRLAIAPNQSTSYIMNATA
;
A
#
# COMPACT_ATOMS: atom_id res chain seq x y z
N MET A 1 5.48 4.21 5.23
CA MET A 1 5.77 2.84 5.71
C MET A 1 6.66 2.84 6.96
N ARG A 2 7.92 3.28 6.89
CA ARG A 2 8.88 3.21 8.02
C ARG A 2 8.36 3.74 9.37
N ALA A 3 7.64 4.87 9.37
CA ALA A 3 7.06 5.42 10.62
C ALA A 3 6.10 4.44 11.30
N LEU A 4 5.24 3.74 10.56
CA LEU A 4 4.35 2.71 11.09
C LEU A 4 5.13 1.49 11.57
N THR A 5 6.18 1.10 10.83
CA THR A 5 7.08 -0.01 11.20
C THR A 5 7.75 0.25 12.54
N VAL A 6 8.22 1.47 12.80
CA VAL A 6 8.82 1.81 14.09
C VAL A 6 7.83 1.59 15.24
N VAL A 7 6.57 1.99 15.06
CA VAL A 7 5.53 1.78 16.07
C VAL A 7 5.34 0.29 16.37
N THR A 8 5.27 -0.57 15.35
CA THR A 8 5.13 -2.02 15.57
C THR A 8 6.37 -2.62 16.23
N ASP A 9 7.57 -2.18 15.87
CA ASP A 9 8.82 -2.72 16.43
C ASP A 9 9.03 -2.37 17.91
N VAL A 10 8.69 -1.15 18.32
CA VAL A 10 8.90 -0.70 19.72
C VAL A 10 7.75 -1.09 20.65
N THR A 11 6.59 -1.47 20.11
CA THR A 11 5.43 -1.83 20.91
C THR A 11 5.63 -3.18 21.59
N ASN A 12 5.52 -3.20 22.92
CA ASN A 12 5.47 -4.43 23.71
C ASN A 12 4.24 -4.45 24.64
N ILE A 13 3.45 -5.52 24.57
CA ILE A 13 2.18 -5.67 25.30
C ILE A 13 2.27 -6.92 26.17
N ASP A 14 3.08 -6.86 27.22
CA ASP A 14 3.42 -8.02 28.07
C ASP A 14 2.19 -8.63 28.77
N MET A 15 1.18 -7.81 29.07
CA MET A 15 -0.04 -8.24 29.74
C MET A 15 -0.91 -9.17 28.87
N VAL A 16 -0.70 -9.18 27.54
CA VAL A 16 -1.47 -10.01 26.61
C VAL A 16 -0.51 -10.73 25.65
N PRO A 17 0.02 -11.90 26.06
CA PRO A 17 1.08 -12.59 25.32
C PRO A 17 0.74 -12.93 23.87
N SER A 18 -0.53 -13.21 23.57
CA SER A 18 -0.99 -13.50 22.20
C SER A 18 -0.89 -12.29 21.28
N ILE A 19 -1.23 -11.09 21.77
CA ILE A 19 -1.11 -9.83 21.01
C ILE A 19 0.35 -9.46 20.81
N ALA A 20 1.17 -9.57 21.87
CA ALA A 20 2.60 -9.32 21.75
C ALA A 20 3.28 -10.28 20.76
N LYS A 21 2.89 -11.56 20.78
CA LYS A 21 3.34 -12.56 19.81
C LYS A 21 2.92 -12.17 18.38
N ALA A 22 1.64 -11.88 18.15
CA ALA A 22 1.14 -11.51 16.83
C ALA A 22 1.83 -10.26 16.27
N ASN A 23 2.06 -9.23 17.10
CA ASN A 23 2.78 -8.02 16.69
C ASN A 23 4.23 -8.33 16.26
N ARG A 24 4.97 -9.12 17.06
CA ARG A 24 6.36 -9.51 16.78
C ARG A 24 6.51 -10.46 15.59
N GLU A 25 5.49 -11.25 15.28
CA GLU A 25 5.52 -12.23 14.21
C GLU A 25 5.03 -11.64 12.88
N LEU A 26 3.97 -10.84 12.90
CA LEU A 26 3.30 -10.37 11.69
C LEU A 26 3.76 -8.98 11.25
N HIS A 27 4.25 -8.15 12.18
CA HIS A 27 4.67 -6.76 11.91
C HIS A 27 3.62 -5.95 11.12
N SER A 28 2.34 -6.25 11.28
CA SER A 28 1.25 -5.68 10.47
C SER A 28 1.08 -4.19 10.70
N VAL A 29 0.88 -3.44 9.62
CA VAL A 29 0.59 -2.00 9.65
C VAL A 29 -0.65 -1.69 8.80
N GLY A 30 -1.24 -0.51 9.02
CA GLY A 30 -2.39 -0.02 8.28
C GLY A 30 -2.16 1.38 7.73
N LEU A 31 -1.55 1.49 6.56
CA LEU A 31 -1.47 2.73 5.81
C LEU A 31 -2.80 2.97 5.08
N GLY A 32 -3.42 4.11 5.34
CA GLY A 32 -4.64 4.54 4.69
C GLY A 32 -4.44 5.77 3.80
N ALA A 33 -5.54 6.26 3.25
CA ALA A 33 -5.64 7.52 2.54
C ALA A 33 -6.88 8.29 3.04
N MET A 34 -6.87 9.61 2.87
CA MET A 34 -8.02 10.48 3.14
C MET A 34 -8.08 11.58 2.07
N ASN A 35 -9.11 12.43 2.11
CA ASN A 35 -9.29 13.55 1.19
C ASN A 35 -9.62 13.18 -0.27
N LEU A 36 -10.07 11.96 -0.56
CA LEU A 36 -10.37 11.54 -1.93
C LEU A 36 -11.44 12.45 -2.56
N HIS A 37 -12.58 12.63 -1.90
CA HIS A 37 -13.65 13.48 -2.44
C HIS A 37 -13.21 14.95 -2.56
N GLY A 38 -12.50 15.48 -1.57
CA GLY A 38 -11.96 16.84 -1.64
C GLY A 38 -10.99 17.05 -2.80
N TYR A 39 -10.12 16.08 -3.06
CA TYR A 39 -9.18 16.10 -4.20
C TYR A 39 -9.90 16.05 -5.55
N LEU A 40 -10.87 15.14 -5.70
CA LEU A 40 -11.68 15.01 -6.91
C LEU A 40 -12.46 16.30 -7.19
N ALA A 41 -13.10 16.87 -6.18
CA ALA A 41 -13.85 18.12 -6.31
C ALA A 41 -12.96 19.29 -6.75
N LYS A 42 -11.75 19.43 -6.18
CA LYS A 42 -10.77 20.45 -6.60
C LYS A 42 -10.28 20.26 -8.04
N SER A 43 -10.29 19.02 -8.52
CA SER A 43 -9.92 18.66 -9.89
C SER A 43 -11.10 18.71 -10.87
N PHE A 44 -12.27 19.18 -10.41
CA PHE A 44 -13.53 19.20 -11.16
C PHE A 44 -14.00 17.82 -11.65
N ILE A 45 -13.72 16.78 -10.85
CA ILE A 45 -14.16 15.41 -11.10
C ILE A 45 -15.32 15.07 -10.15
N MET A 46 -16.46 14.67 -10.73
CA MET A 46 -17.61 14.20 -9.96
C MET A 46 -17.30 12.85 -9.31
N TYR A 47 -17.63 12.68 -8.03
CA TYR A 47 -17.27 11.49 -7.26
C TYR A 47 -17.79 10.17 -7.87
N GLU A 48 -18.97 10.20 -8.49
CA GLU A 48 -19.62 9.04 -9.10
C GLU A 48 -19.20 8.80 -10.57
N SER A 49 -18.24 9.59 -11.09
CA SER A 49 -17.84 9.51 -12.50
C SER A 49 -16.85 8.37 -12.77
N ASN A 50 -16.75 7.99 -14.04
CA ASN A 50 -15.72 7.05 -14.49
C ASN A 50 -14.29 7.60 -14.29
N GLU A 51 -14.10 8.92 -14.34
CA GLU A 51 -12.79 9.55 -14.07
C GLU A 51 -12.40 9.39 -12.59
N ALA A 52 -13.36 9.48 -11.67
CA ALA A 52 -13.09 9.23 -10.24
C ALA A 52 -12.63 7.77 -10.00
N LEU A 53 -13.29 6.81 -10.67
CA LEU A 53 -12.90 5.40 -10.62
C LEU A 53 -11.52 5.17 -11.25
N ASP A 54 -11.23 5.82 -12.37
CA ASP A 54 -9.96 5.73 -13.09
C ASP A 54 -8.80 6.29 -12.26
N PHE A 55 -9.01 7.44 -11.61
CA PHE A 55 -8.07 8.03 -10.66
C PHE A 55 -7.82 7.09 -9.47
N ALA A 56 -8.89 6.61 -8.82
CA ALA A 56 -8.75 5.73 -7.66
C ALA A 56 -8.03 4.43 -8.03
N ASN A 57 -8.35 3.82 -9.17
CA ASN A 57 -7.72 2.60 -9.64
C ASN A 57 -6.20 2.77 -9.80
N THR A 58 -5.77 3.88 -10.40
CA THR A 58 -4.34 4.21 -10.59
C THR A 58 -3.67 4.51 -9.25
N PHE A 59 -4.25 5.43 -8.46
CA PHE A 59 -3.68 5.90 -7.19
C PHE A 59 -3.47 4.76 -6.20
N PHE A 60 -4.49 3.92 -5.99
CA PHE A 60 -4.41 2.82 -5.03
C PHE A 60 -3.51 1.67 -5.52
N MET A 61 -3.38 1.47 -6.85
CA MET A 61 -2.37 0.57 -7.41
C MET A 61 -0.96 1.06 -7.05
N MET A 62 -0.66 2.34 -7.30
CA MET A 62 0.65 2.93 -7.00
C MET A 62 0.97 2.86 -5.50
N MET A 63 0.00 3.21 -4.65
CA MET A 63 0.17 3.11 -3.20
C MET A 63 0.49 1.67 -2.76
N ASN A 64 -0.14 0.66 -3.39
CA ASN A 64 0.18 -0.73 -3.09
C ASN A 64 1.57 -1.15 -3.58
N TYR A 65 1.96 -0.75 -4.80
CA TYR A 65 3.29 -1.00 -5.36
C TYR A 65 4.39 -0.50 -4.43
N TYR A 66 4.38 0.80 -4.11
CA TYR A 66 5.41 1.42 -3.29
C TYR A 66 5.35 0.96 -1.82
N SER A 67 4.17 0.55 -1.34
CA SER A 67 4.05 -0.08 -0.02
C SER A 67 4.71 -1.46 0.03
N LEU A 68 4.59 -2.26 -1.04
CA LEU A 68 5.27 -3.56 -1.17
C LEU A 68 6.78 -3.37 -1.28
N GLU A 69 7.21 -2.48 -2.16
CA GLU A 69 8.63 -2.16 -2.36
C GLU A 69 9.28 -1.73 -1.05
N ALA A 70 8.69 -0.77 -0.33
CA ALA A 70 9.22 -0.33 0.96
C ALA A 70 9.23 -1.47 2.00
N SER A 71 8.25 -2.37 1.98
CA SER A 71 8.20 -3.53 2.87
C SER A 71 9.28 -4.57 2.54
N MET A 72 9.59 -4.73 1.25
CA MET A 72 10.66 -5.60 0.75
C MET A 72 12.03 -5.04 1.10
N GLU A 73 12.26 -3.73 0.89
CA GLU A 73 13.52 -3.07 1.26
C GLU A 73 13.79 -3.17 2.77
N ILE A 74 12.76 -3.01 3.61
CA ILE A 74 12.90 -3.21 5.06
C ILE A 74 13.26 -4.67 5.39
N ALA A 75 12.69 -5.65 4.68
CA ALA A 75 13.02 -7.05 4.89
C ALA A 75 14.47 -7.36 4.52
N LYS A 76 14.93 -6.81 3.40
CA LYS A 76 16.31 -6.87 2.92
C LYS A 76 17.30 -6.24 3.90
N GLU A 77 17.04 -5.01 4.33
CA GLU A 77 17.87 -4.27 5.28
C GLU A 77 18.02 -5.00 6.62
N ARG A 78 16.95 -5.65 7.09
CA ARG A 78 16.91 -6.30 8.41
C ARG A 78 17.21 -7.79 8.37
N GLY A 79 17.26 -8.40 7.19
CA GLY A 79 17.39 -9.85 7.01
C GLY A 79 16.24 -10.64 7.63
N LYS A 80 15.03 -10.08 7.68
CA LYS A 80 13.86 -10.70 8.34
C LYS A 80 12.57 -10.41 7.59
N THR A 81 11.71 -11.42 7.49
CA THR A 81 10.33 -11.30 7.01
C THR A 81 9.33 -11.50 8.15
N PHE A 82 8.04 -11.24 7.89
CA PHE A 82 7.00 -11.74 8.80
C PHE A 82 7.03 -13.29 8.85
N VAL A 83 6.61 -13.83 9.99
CA VAL A 83 6.55 -15.28 10.22
C VAL A 83 5.50 -15.91 9.31
N GLY A 84 5.92 -16.89 8.49
CA GLY A 84 5.05 -17.57 7.54
C GLY A 84 5.04 -16.97 6.14
N PHE A 85 5.96 -16.05 5.81
CA PHE A 85 6.13 -15.50 4.46
C PHE A 85 6.13 -16.58 3.37
N GLU A 86 6.90 -17.66 3.54
CA GLU A 86 7.02 -18.77 2.58
C GLU A 86 5.69 -19.47 2.25
N LYS A 87 4.67 -19.34 3.11
CA LYS A 87 3.34 -19.93 2.93
C LYS A 87 2.33 -18.95 2.32
N SER A 88 2.77 -17.73 2.00
CA SER A 88 1.91 -16.65 1.54
C SER A 88 1.84 -16.57 0.01
N ALA A 89 0.76 -15.95 -0.49
CA ALA A 89 0.60 -15.64 -1.90
C ALA A 89 1.68 -14.68 -2.45
N TYR A 90 2.42 -14.00 -1.56
CA TYR A 90 3.58 -13.20 -1.94
C TYR A 90 4.76 -14.07 -2.34
N ALA A 91 5.01 -15.17 -1.61
CA ALA A 91 6.11 -16.09 -1.86
C ALA A 91 5.85 -17.00 -3.07
N ASP A 92 4.62 -17.53 -3.21
CA ASP A 92 4.25 -18.32 -4.39
C ASP A 92 4.05 -17.45 -5.65
N GLY A 93 3.93 -16.12 -5.46
CA GLY A 93 3.84 -15.13 -6.52
C GLY A 93 2.46 -14.99 -7.16
N THR A 94 1.44 -15.70 -6.68
CA THR A 94 0.06 -15.62 -7.18
C THR A 94 -0.60 -14.28 -6.86
N TYR A 95 -0.17 -13.62 -5.78
CA TYR A 95 -0.63 -12.26 -5.42
C TYR A 95 -0.46 -11.27 -6.58
N PHE A 96 0.63 -11.42 -7.35
CA PHE A 96 1.00 -10.49 -8.42
C PHE A 96 0.25 -10.70 -9.73
N ASN A 97 -0.50 -11.80 -9.89
CA ASN A 97 -1.20 -12.12 -11.14
C ASN A 97 -2.13 -10.99 -11.59
N ASN A 98 -2.80 -10.32 -10.64
CA ASN A 98 -3.68 -9.19 -10.96
C ASN A 98 -2.93 -7.99 -11.55
N TYR A 99 -1.67 -7.79 -11.18
CA TYR A 99 -0.86 -6.65 -11.60
C TYR A 99 -0.03 -6.92 -12.85
N VAL A 100 0.24 -8.19 -13.16
CA VAL A 100 0.96 -8.56 -14.40
C VAL A 100 0.02 -8.89 -15.57
N ASN A 101 -1.22 -9.27 -15.28
CA ASN A 101 -2.21 -9.62 -16.32
C ASN A 101 -3.10 -8.44 -16.73
N ARG A 102 -3.00 -7.30 -16.03
CA ARG A 102 -3.84 -6.13 -16.26
C ARG A 102 -3.07 -4.86 -15.99
N ASP A 103 -3.29 -3.87 -16.85
CA ASP A 103 -2.78 -2.52 -16.67
C ASP A 103 -3.71 -1.65 -15.82
N TYR A 104 -3.10 -0.78 -15.03
CA TYR A 104 -3.71 0.20 -14.13
C TYR A 104 -3.33 1.64 -14.49
N ILE A 105 -2.70 1.87 -15.66
CA ILE A 105 -2.49 3.21 -16.20
C ILE A 105 -3.84 3.93 -16.41
N PRO A 106 -3.91 5.26 -16.15
CA PRO A 106 -5.09 6.07 -16.42
C PRO A 106 -5.62 5.92 -17.84
N LYS A 107 -6.94 5.85 -17.98
CA LYS A 107 -7.63 5.69 -19.27
C LYS A 107 -8.21 7.00 -19.80
N THR A 108 -8.50 7.94 -18.91
CA THR A 108 -9.09 9.23 -19.26
C THR A 108 -7.99 10.29 -19.38
N ALA A 109 -8.14 11.20 -20.34
CA ALA A 109 -7.16 12.28 -20.56
C ALA A 109 -7.00 13.14 -19.30
N LYS A 110 -8.11 13.41 -18.59
CA LYS A 110 -8.09 14.20 -17.36
C LYS A 110 -7.28 13.55 -16.26
N VAL A 111 -7.45 12.24 -16.04
CA VAL A 111 -6.67 11.53 -15.01
C VAL A 111 -5.21 11.36 -15.43
N THR A 112 -4.94 11.18 -16.73
CA THR A 112 -3.56 11.15 -17.25
C THR A 112 -2.81 12.45 -16.92
N GLU A 113 -3.45 13.60 -17.13
CA GLU A 113 -2.91 14.92 -16.76
C GLU A 113 -2.60 15.01 -15.26
N LEU A 114 -3.47 14.47 -14.40
CA LEU A 114 -3.27 14.51 -12.93
C LEU A 114 -2.06 13.70 -12.44
N PHE A 115 -1.55 12.76 -13.22
CA PHE A 115 -0.35 11.98 -12.89
C PHE A 115 0.89 12.42 -13.69
N GLU A 116 0.83 13.54 -14.41
CA GLU A 116 1.97 14.05 -15.17
C GLU A 116 3.20 14.27 -14.25
N GLY A 117 4.36 13.79 -14.71
CA GLY A 117 5.61 13.86 -13.93
C GLY A 117 5.75 12.82 -12.82
N ILE A 118 4.75 11.95 -12.62
CA ILE A 118 4.80 10.85 -11.65
C ILE A 118 4.95 9.52 -12.38
N HIS A 119 5.99 8.75 -12.04
CA HIS A 119 6.16 7.40 -12.59
C HIS A 119 5.05 6.46 -12.12
N ILE A 120 4.27 5.93 -13.06
CA ILE A 120 3.22 4.94 -12.81
C ILE A 120 3.81 3.54 -13.07
N PRO A 121 3.82 2.64 -12.06
CA PRO A 121 4.36 1.30 -12.22
C PRO A 121 3.67 0.51 -13.33
N THR A 122 4.49 0.01 -14.24
CA THR A 122 4.13 -0.83 -15.39
C THR A 122 4.09 -2.31 -15.02
N VAL A 123 3.65 -3.16 -15.95
CA VAL A 123 3.70 -4.62 -15.78
C VAL A 123 5.13 -5.10 -15.56
N GLU A 124 6.11 -4.50 -16.25
CA GLU A 124 7.54 -4.78 -16.12
C GLU A 124 8.04 -4.45 -14.71
N ASP A 125 7.66 -3.28 -14.18
CA ASP A 125 7.99 -2.87 -12.80
C ASP A 125 7.42 -3.89 -11.78
N TRP A 126 6.18 -4.35 -12.00
CA TRP A 126 5.56 -5.38 -11.15
C TRP A 126 6.26 -6.73 -11.24
N LEU A 127 6.77 -7.12 -12.41
CA LEU A 127 7.56 -8.34 -12.59
C LEU A 127 8.91 -8.24 -11.87
N GLU A 128 9.57 -7.10 -11.94
CA GLU A 128 10.81 -6.83 -11.21
C GLU A 128 10.58 -6.87 -9.69
N LEU A 129 9.54 -6.18 -9.21
CA LEU A 129 9.18 -6.18 -7.80
C LEU A 129 8.83 -7.59 -7.30
N LYS A 130 8.10 -8.38 -8.10
CA LYS A 130 7.82 -9.79 -7.80
C LYS A 130 9.11 -10.60 -7.62
N ALA A 131 10.11 -10.39 -8.49
CA ALA A 131 11.40 -11.07 -8.39
C ALA A 131 12.15 -10.66 -7.11
N LYS A 132 12.22 -9.37 -6.81
CA LYS A 132 12.85 -8.84 -5.58
C LYS A 132 12.16 -9.37 -4.31
N ILE A 133 10.83 -9.44 -4.30
CA ILE A 133 10.07 -9.99 -3.17
C ILE A 133 10.31 -11.49 -3.02
N LYS A 134 10.48 -12.24 -4.12
CA LYS A 134 10.84 -13.65 -4.04
C LYS A 134 12.23 -13.87 -3.42
N GLU A 135 13.17 -12.96 -3.68
CA GLU A 135 14.53 -13.03 -3.15
C GLU A 135 14.64 -12.56 -1.69
N HIS A 136 14.03 -11.42 -1.37
CA HIS A 136 14.21 -10.74 -0.09
C HIS A 136 13.04 -10.89 0.89
N GLY A 137 11.90 -11.35 0.39
CA GLY A 137 10.65 -11.39 1.14
C GLY A 137 10.06 -10.01 1.41
N ILE A 138 9.10 -9.95 2.34
CA ILE A 138 8.51 -8.70 2.83
C ILE A 138 8.43 -8.69 4.36
N TYR A 139 8.61 -7.52 4.96
CA TYR A 139 8.66 -7.39 6.42
C TYR A 139 7.27 -7.47 7.07
N HIS A 140 6.24 -6.94 6.42
CA HIS A 140 4.89 -6.80 6.98
C HIS A 140 3.92 -7.82 6.35
N ALA A 141 3.15 -8.54 7.17
CA ALA A 141 2.10 -9.44 6.68
C ALA A 141 0.93 -8.68 6.03
N TYR A 142 0.54 -7.56 6.64
CA TYR A 142 -0.49 -6.63 6.16
C TYR A 142 0.03 -5.20 6.20
N ARG A 143 -0.40 -4.38 5.23
CA ARG A 143 0.21 -3.05 4.99
C ARG A 143 -0.79 -1.91 4.84
N LEU A 144 -1.92 -2.16 4.18
CA LEU A 144 -2.87 -1.13 3.78
C LEU A 144 -4.20 -1.34 4.48
N ALA A 145 -4.74 -0.27 5.07
CA ALA A 145 -6.07 -0.23 5.66
C ALA A 145 -6.57 1.21 5.70
N ILE A 146 -7.71 1.48 5.06
CA ILE A 146 -8.34 2.81 5.08
C ILE A 146 -9.31 2.84 6.26
N ALA A 147 -8.89 3.47 7.36
CA ALA A 147 -9.72 3.68 8.54
C ALA A 147 -10.55 4.99 8.42
N PRO A 148 -11.68 5.10 9.13
CA PRO A 148 -12.41 6.37 9.24
C PRO A 148 -11.57 7.47 9.89
N ASN A 149 -11.56 8.68 9.32
CA ASN A 149 -10.80 9.83 9.82
C ASN A 149 -11.73 10.95 10.26
N GLN A 150 -12.08 10.99 11.54
CA GLN A 150 -13.06 11.94 12.09
C GLN A 150 -12.43 13.26 12.55
N SER A 151 -11.68 13.26 13.65
CA SER A 151 -11.12 14.49 14.21
C SER A 151 -9.87 14.95 13.47
N THR A 152 -9.05 13.99 13.02
CA THR A 152 -7.80 14.25 12.29
C THR A 152 -8.02 14.86 10.91
N SER A 153 -9.17 14.61 10.28
CA SER A 153 -9.50 15.17 8.97
C SER A 153 -9.73 16.68 9.03
N TYR A 154 -10.30 17.21 10.13
CA TYR A 154 -10.40 18.66 10.36
C TYR A 154 -9.02 19.33 10.45
N ILE A 155 -8.06 18.70 11.15
CA ILE A 155 -6.69 19.22 11.29
C ILE A 155 -6.00 19.25 9.92
N MET A 156 -6.21 18.20 9.12
CA MET A 156 -5.61 18.06 7.79
C MET A 156 -6.35 18.85 6.70
N ASN A 157 -7.47 19.49 7.04
CA ASN A 157 -8.40 20.11 6.09
C ASN A 157 -8.73 19.16 4.90
N ALA A 158 -9.09 17.94 5.26
CA ALA A 158 -9.33 16.82 4.35
C ALA A 158 -10.77 16.32 4.50
N THR A 159 -11.38 15.87 3.40
CA THR A 159 -12.64 15.11 3.50
C THR A 159 -12.36 13.76 4.16
N ALA A 160 -13.26 13.36 5.07
CA ALA A 160 -13.22 12.06 5.76
C ALA A 160 -13.41 10.88 4.79
#